data_AF-A0A388NZK2-F1
#
_entry.id   AF-A0A388NZK2-F1
#
_cell.length_a   1.000
_cell.length_b   1.000
_cell.length_c   1.000
_cell.angle_alpha   90.00
_cell.angle_beta   90.00
_cell.angle_gamma   90.00
#
_symmetry.space_group_name_H-M   'P 1'
#
loop_
_entity.id
_entity.type
_entity.pdbx_description
1 polymer ?
#
loop_
_entity_poly.entity_id
_entity_poly.type
_entity_poly.pdbx_seq_one_letter_code
_entity_poly.pdbx_strand_id
1 'polypeptide(L)'
;MLLTTFQRRRLVVLSIVTIILFPILRACSGSNAVDSANSTTTIDPANSTIAPSSGVVSDEESPAPIILSGPAPIVQDGSAQIAYPATETSGIQLVATFSNFDNAPAVVCFVPAAPFGITLTIKNINNGRTTRCTNVYREIMPAGATALLHTKVFEAISNLVDAPIPVNVTW
;
A
#
# COMPACT_ATOMS: atom_id res chain seq x y z
N MET A 1 32.67 29.83 26.72
CA MET A 1 31.81 28.88 25.98
C MET A 1 32.03 29.12 24.48
N LEU A 2 32.91 28.34 23.85
CA LEU A 2 33.33 28.55 22.45
C LEU A 2 32.38 27.78 21.52
N LEU A 3 31.52 28.48 20.78
CA LEU A 3 30.67 27.87 19.76
C LEU A 3 31.55 27.35 18.61
N THR A 4 31.36 26.09 18.24
CA THR A 4 32.03 25.50 17.07
C THR A 4 31.60 26.20 15.79
N THR A 5 32.45 26.18 14.76
CA THR A 5 32.18 26.83 13.46
C THR A 5 30.88 26.38 12.81
N PHE A 6 30.50 25.11 13.04
CA PHE A 6 29.24 24.53 12.60
C PHE A 6 28.02 25.18 13.29
N GLN A 7 28.09 25.41 14.61
CA GLN A 7 27.03 26.08 15.35
C GLN A 7 26.88 27.55 14.94
N ARG A 8 27.99 28.24 14.62
CA ARG A 8 27.94 29.62 14.10
C ARG A 8 27.23 29.72 12.75
N ARG A 9 27.52 28.80 11.82
CA ARG A 9 26.85 28.77 10.50
C ARG A 9 25.34 28.50 10.64
N ARG A 10 24.93 27.61 11.55
CA ARG A 10 23.52 27.29 11.79
C ARG A 10 22.75 28.45 12.44
N LEU A 11 23.37 29.17 13.39
CA LEU A 11 22.78 30.36 14.02
C LEU A 11 22.62 31.52 13.02
N VAL A 12 23.59 31.74 12.13
CA VAL A 12 23.48 32.76 11.07
C VAL A 12 22.33 32.44 10.13
N VAL A 13 22.20 31.20 9.67
CA VAL A 13 21.10 30.78 8.78
C VAL A 13 19.73 30.97 9.47
N LEU A 14 19.58 30.55 10.73
CA LEU A 14 18.33 30.73 11.46
C LEU A 14 17.93 32.20 11.65
N SER A 15 18.91 33.10 11.88
CA SER A 15 18.66 34.53 12.02
C SER A 15 18.18 35.19 10.71
N ILE A 16 18.74 34.79 9.57
CA ILE A 16 18.35 35.31 8.26
C ILE A 16 16.93 34.83 7.93
N VAL A 17 16.63 33.56 8.17
CA VAL A 17 15.29 33.00 7.93
C VAL A 17 14.23 33.69 8.78
N THR A 18 14.50 33.96 10.06
CA THR A 18 13.54 34.65 10.93
C THR A 18 13.30 36.10 10.53
N ILE A 19 14.33 36.83 10.07
CA ILE A 19 14.19 38.19 9.56
C ILE A 19 13.32 38.24 8.29
N ILE A 20 13.40 37.22 7.43
CA ILE A 20 12.62 37.16 6.19
C ILE A 20 11.18 36.69 6.45
N LEU A 21 10.97 35.72 7.33
CA LEU A 21 9.64 35.15 7.57
C LEU A 21 8.71 36.12 8.30
N PHE A 22 9.25 36.96 9.18
CA PHE A 22 8.47 37.90 10.00
C PHE A 22 7.68 38.95 9.18
N PRO A 23 8.25 39.65 8.19
CA PRO A 23 7.47 40.56 7.34
C PRO A 23 6.46 39.85 6.43
N ILE A 24 6.76 38.62 5.97
CA ILE A 24 5.86 37.85 5.10
C ILE A 24 4.59 37.43 5.86
N LEU A 25 4.75 36.91 7.08
CA LEU A 25 3.61 36.52 7.91
C LEU A 25 2.70 37.71 8.25
N ARG A 26 3.29 38.89 8.46
CA ARG A 26 2.54 40.12 8.75
C ARG A 26 1.82 40.67 7.52
N ALA A 27 2.32 40.38 6.32
CA ALA A 27 1.66 40.73 5.06
C ALA A 27 0.52 39.76 4.70
N CYS A 28 0.63 38.49 5.09
CA CYS A 28 -0.41 37.48 4.85
C CYS A 28 -1.53 37.45 5.92
N SER A 29 -1.35 38.07 7.09
CA SER A 29 -2.37 38.19 8.13
C SER A 29 -3.43 39.27 7.84
N GLY A 30 -3.85 39.38 6.57
CA GLY A 30 -5.04 40.14 6.19
C GLY A 30 -6.29 39.34 6.57
N SER A 31 -7.06 39.88 7.50
CA SER A 31 -8.29 39.31 8.05
C SER A 31 -9.34 38.99 6.99
N ASN A 32 -9.93 37.79 7.05
CA ASN A 32 -11.37 37.56 6.84
C ASN A 32 -11.80 36.30 7.59
N ALA A 33 -12.72 36.50 8.53
CA ALA A 33 -13.47 35.47 9.24
C ALA A 33 -14.65 34.99 8.37
N VAL A 34 -15.14 33.77 8.64
CA VAL A 34 -16.55 33.44 8.99
C VAL A 34 -16.83 31.93 8.80
N ASP A 35 -17.07 31.30 9.95
CA ASP A 35 -18.06 30.28 10.35
C ASP A 35 -18.50 29.07 9.49
N SER A 36 -18.26 27.90 10.09
CA SER A 36 -19.18 26.78 10.40
C SER A 36 -20.54 26.67 9.71
N ALA A 37 -20.85 25.48 9.16
CA ALA A 37 -22.09 24.77 9.48
C ALA A 37 -21.99 23.25 9.20
N ASN A 38 -22.29 22.50 10.26
CA ASN A 38 -22.52 21.05 10.31
C ASN A 38 -23.88 20.70 9.65
N SER A 39 -24.00 19.53 9.02
CA SER A 39 -25.30 18.96 8.61
C SER A 39 -25.27 17.44 8.69
N THR A 40 -25.99 16.92 9.68
CA THR A 40 -26.27 15.51 9.92
C THR A 40 -27.69 15.24 9.45
N THR A 41 -27.91 14.18 8.66
CA THR A 41 -29.25 13.62 8.40
C THR A 41 -29.18 12.09 8.42
N THR A 42 -29.88 11.55 9.42
CA THR A 42 -30.18 10.14 9.70
C THR A 42 -31.45 9.72 8.96
N ILE A 43 -31.50 8.53 8.37
CA ILE A 43 -32.79 7.85 8.05
C ILE A 43 -32.64 6.32 8.18
N ASP A 44 -33.62 5.73 8.87
CA ASP A 44 -33.85 4.33 9.25
C ASP A 44 -33.95 3.29 8.10
N PRO A 45 -33.68 2.00 8.36
CA PRO A 45 -34.02 0.88 7.47
C PRO A 45 -35.40 0.26 7.80
N ALA A 46 -36.25 0.13 6.77
CA ALA A 46 -37.53 -0.58 6.84
C ALA A 46 -37.36 -2.10 6.67
N ASN A 47 -38.00 -2.83 7.58
CA ASN A 47 -38.11 -4.28 7.69
C ASN A 47 -39.20 -4.84 6.76
N SER A 48 -38.96 -5.96 6.06
CA SER A 48 -40.03 -6.75 5.42
C SER A 48 -39.67 -8.25 5.37
N THR A 49 -40.28 -9.01 6.27
CA THR A 49 -40.24 -10.47 6.36
C THR A 49 -41.33 -11.06 5.46
N ILE A 50 -40.98 -11.93 4.53
CA ILE A 50 -41.93 -12.69 3.69
C ILE A 50 -41.92 -14.15 4.15
N ALA A 51 -43.07 -14.65 4.59
CA ALA A 51 -43.29 -16.05 4.97
C ALA A 51 -43.57 -16.93 3.73
N PRO A 52 -43.11 -18.19 3.70
CA PRO A 52 -43.39 -19.12 2.60
C PRO A 52 -44.75 -19.81 2.79
N SER A 53 -45.63 -19.77 1.79
CA SER A 53 -46.85 -20.59 1.79
C SER A 53 -46.54 -21.99 1.25
N SER A 54 -46.66 -22.99 2.12
CA SER A 54 -46.75 -24.40 1.73
C SER A 54 -48.01 -24.65 0.90
N GLY A 55 -47.83 -25.08 -0.34
CA GLY A 55 -48.86 -25.68 -1.17
C GLY A 55 -48.42 -27.09 -1.56
N VAL A 56 -48.88 -28.08 -0.79
CA VAL A 56 -48.77 -29.50 -1.11
C VAL A 56 -49.82 -29.80 -2.18
N VAL A 57 -49.39 -30.27 -3.35
CA VAL A 57 -50.27 -30.91 -4.33
C VAL A 57 -49.77 -32.34 -4.50
N SER A 58 -50.65 -33.27 -4.13
CA SER A 58 -50.46 -34.71 -4.19
C SER A 58 -50.64 -35.27 -5.61
N ASP A 59 -49.85 -36.31 -5.87
CA ASP A 59 -50.13 -37.49 -6.69
C ASP A 59 -50.45 -37.31 -8.18
N GLU A 60 -49.38 -37.20 -8.97
CA GLU A 60 -49.32 -37.79 -10.30
C GLU A 60 -48.10 -38.74 -10.30
N GLU A 61 -48.31 -40.00 -10.66
CA GLU A 61 -47.30 -41.05 -10.78
C GLU A 61 -46.15 -40.55 -11.68
N SER A 62 -45.09 -40.04 -11.05
CA SER A 62 -43.89 -39.62 -11.76
C SER A 62 -43.24 -40.87 -12.35
N PRO A 63 -43.03 -40.96 -13.68
CA PRO A 63 -42.32 -42.08 -14.25
C PRO A 63 -40.95 -42.19 -13.58
N ALA A 64 -40.56 -43.41 -13.21
CA ALA A 64 -39.26 -43.67 -12.61
C ALA A 64 -38.16 -43.03 -13.47
N PRO A 65 -37.19 -42.31 -12.87
CA PRO A 65 -36.18 -41.57 -13.61
C PRO A 65 -35.40 -42.52 -14.53
N ILE A 66 -35.56 -42.33 -15.84
CA ILE A 66 -34.73 -43.00 -16.85
C ILE A 66 -33.36 -42.34 -16.79
N ILE A 67 -32.41 -43.02 -16.14
CA ILE A 67 -31.00 -42.65 -16.19
C ILE A 67 -30.51 -43.08 -17.58
N LEU A 68 -30.46 -42.15 -18.53
CA LEU A 68 -29.66 -42.36 -19.74
C LEU A 68 -28.22 -42.56 -19.29
N SER A 69 -27.69 -43.76 -19.50
CA SER A 69 -26.29 -44.10 -19.25
C SER A 69 -25.39 -43.22 -20.11
N GLY A 70 -25.06 -42.03 -19.61
CA GLY A 70 -24.04 -41.18 -20.18
C GLY A 70 -22.67 -41.83 -20.06
N PRO A 71 -21.69 -41.44 -20.89
CA PRO A 71 -20.31 -41.89 -20.75
C PRO A 71 -19.83 -41.72 -19.30
N ALA A 72 -19.05 -42.69 -18.82
CA ALA A 72 -18.50 -42.65 -17.47
C ALA A 72 -17.79 -41.30 -17.24
N PRO A 73 -17.95 -40.67 -16.05
CA PRO A 73 -17.27 -39.43 -15.75
C PRO A 73 -15.76 -39.66 -15.90
N ILE A 74 -15.11 -38.78 -16.65
CA ILE A 74 -13.65 -38.75 -16.70
C ILE A 74 -13.20 -38.35 -15.30
N VAL A 75 -12.61 -39.30 -14.56
CA VAL A 75 -12.00 -39.00 -13.26
C VAL A 75 -10.83 -38.08 -13.55
N GLN A 76 -11.01 -36.78 -13.32
CA GLN A 76 -9.91 -35.83 -13.37
C GLN A 76 -9.02 -36.10 -12.14
N ASP A 77 -7.96 -36.90 -12.33
CA ASP A 77 -6.82 -37.01 -11.39
C ASP A 77 -5.92 -35.75 -11.41
N GLY A 78 -6.53 -34.61 -11.72
CA GLY A 78 -5.85 -33.32 -11.74
C GLY A 78 -5.91 -32.74 -10.35
N SER A 79 -4.84 -32.94 -9.56
CA SER A 79 -4.60 -32.08 -8.40
C SER A 79 -4.38 -30.66 -8.91
N ALA A 80 -5.44 -29.84 -8.88
CA ALA A 80 -5.31 -28.42 -9.14
C ALA A 80 -4.36 -27.84 -8.09
N GLN A 81 -3.22 -27.29 -8.51
CA GLN A 81 -2.32 -26.60 -7.59
C GLN A 81 -3.03 -25.34 -7.08
N ILE A 82 -3.47 -25.39 -5.81
CA ILE A 82 -3.95 -24.23 -5.08
C ILE A 82 -2.73 -23.51 -4.53
N ALA A 83 -2.41 -22.34 -5.08
CA ALA A 83 -1.36 -21.49 -4.54
C ALA A 83 -1.83 -20.86 -3.22
N TYR A 84 -1.25 -21.31 -2.11
CA TYR A 84 -1.38 -20.63 -0.83
C TYR A 84 -0.38 -19.47 -0.75
N PRO A 85 -0.77 -18.28 -0.25
CA PRO A 85 0.15 -17.18 -0.05
C PRO A 85 1.25 -17.59 0.95
N ALA A 86 2.51 -17.37 0.58
CA ALA A 86 3.65 -17.72 1.42
C ALA A 86 3.71 -16.81 2.65
N THR A 87 3.72 -17.40 3.85
CA THR A 87 4.05 -16.68 5.08
C THR A 87 5.58 -16.59 5.19
N GLU A 88 6.15 -15.45 4.83
CA GLU A 88 7.57 -15.19 5.01
C GLU A 88 7.86 -14.95 6.51
N THR A 89 8.65 -15.83 7.14
CA THR A 89 9.05 -15.75 8.56
C THR A 89 10.29 -14.91 8.81
N SER A 90 10.93 -14.39 7.75
CA SER A 90 12.15 -13.59 7.84
C SER A 90 11.97 -12.28 7.09
N GLY A 91 12.40 -11.18 7.71
CA GLY A 91 12.32 -9.83 7.16
C GLY A 91 11.29 -8.94 7.83
N ILE A 92 11.19 -7.71 7.32
CA ILE A 92 10.22 -6.71 7.75
C ILE A 92 9.20 -6.46 6.62
N GLN A 93 7.91 -6.48 6.97
CA GLN A 93 6.84 -6.15 6.03
C GLN A 93 6.66 -4.64 5.97
N LEU A 94 6.66 -4.08 4.77
CA LEU A 94 6.62 -2.66 4.48
C LEU A 94 5.69 -2.38 3.31
N VAL A 95 5.30 -1.13 3.16
CA VAL A 95 4.53 -0.65 2.01
C VAL A 95 5.48 0.10 1.09
N ALA A 96 5.78 -0.48 -0.07
CA ALA A 96 6.68 0.11 -1.05
C ALA A 96 5.93 0.92 -2.10
N THR A 97 6.45 2.10 -2.39
CA THR A 97 6.10 2.89 -3.58
C THR A 97 7.35 3.16 -4.40
N PHE A 98 7.21 3.84 -5.53
CA PHE A 98 8.32 4.17 -6.41
C PHE A 98 8.53 5.67 -6.54
N SER A 99 9.76 6.06 -6.87
CA SER A 99 10.08 7.40 -7.35
C SER A 99 11.38 7.37 -8.15
N ASN A 100 11.62 8.43 -8.91
CA ASN A 100 12.93 8.63 -9.51
C ASN A 100 13.93 9.08 -8.43
N PHE A 101 15.17 8.58 -8.47
CA PHE A 101 16.25 9.05 -7.61
C PHE A 101 17.19 9.89 -8.48
N ASP A 102 17.15 11.22 -8.30
CA ASP A 102 17.98 12.12 -9.10
C ASP A 102 19.46 11.82 -8.87
N ASN A 103 20.22 11.65 -9.95
CA ASN A 103 21.66 11.33 -9.94
C ASN A 103 22.06 10.05 -9.19
N ALA A 104 21.13 9.13 -8.91
CA ALA A 104 21.46 7.85 -8.30
C ALA A 104 21.43 6.70 -9.33
N PRO A 105 22.18 5.62 -9.10
CA PRO A 105 22.07 4.40 -9.89
C PRO A 105 20.64 3.85 -9.88
N ALA A 106 20.21 3.23 -10.99
CA ALA A 106 18.86 2.67 -11.12
C ALA A 106 18.56 1.43 -10.24
N VAL A 107 19.47 1.11 -9.31
CA VAL A 107 19.45 -0.05 -8.39
C VAL A 107 19.34 0.37 -6.92
N VAL A 108 18.98 1.62 -6.64
CA VAL A 108 18.85 2.13 -5.27
C VAL A 108 17.42 2.04 -4.73
N CYS A 109 17.30 2.02 -3.42
CA CYS A 109 16.05 2.13 -2.69
C CYS A 109 16.27 2.87 -1.37
N PHE A 110 15.20 3.36 -0.76
CA PHE A 110 15.23 3.96 0.56
C PHE A 110 14.25 3.24 1.47
N VAL A 111 14.81 2.61 2.50
CA VAL A 111 14.08 1.91 3.57
C VAL A 111 14.63 2.40 4.90
N PRO A 112 13.92 3.30 5.62
CA PRO A 112 14.40 3.89 6.87
C PRO A 112 14.70 2.86 7.97
N ALA A 113 14.01 1.71 7.93
CA ALA A 113 14.14 0.64 8.91
C ALA A 113 15.39 -0.24 8.71
N ALA A 114 16.06 -0.16 7.55
CA ALA A 114 17.23 -0.96 7.24
C ALA A 114 18.52 -0.11 7.29
N PRO A 115 19.70 -0.71 7.54
CA PRO A 115 20.96 0.01 7.48
C PRO A 115 21.22 0.63 6.11
N PHE A 116 21.91 1.77 6.05
CA PHE A 116 22.28 2.41 4.78
C PHE A 116 23.56 1.80 4.20
N GLY A 117 23.67 1.81 2.87
CA GLY A 117 24.83 1.32 2.14
C GLY A 117 24.88 -0.19 1.93
N ILE A 118 23.89 -0.95 2.43
CA ILE A 118 23.79 -2.40 2.23
C ILE A 118 22.80 -2.76 1.12
N THR A 119 22.97 -3.95 0.55
CA THR A 119 22.05 -4.48 -0.47
C THR A 119 20.88 -5.20 0.19
N LEU A 120 19.70 -4.60 0.08
CA LEU A 120 18.43 -5.18 0.51
C LEU A 120 17.88 -6.13 -0.56
N THR A 121 17.15 -7.13 -0.11
CA THR A 121 16.31 -7.99 -0.94
C THR A 121 14.85 -7.62 -0.70
N ILE A 122 14.17 -7.19 -1.76
CA ILE A 122 12.77 -6.74 -1.73
C ILE A 122 11.93 -7.79 -2.43
N LYS A 123 10.95 -8.37 -1.72
CA LYS A 123 10.00 -9.34 -2.26
C LYS A 123 8.59 -8.77 -2.23
N ASN A 124 7.91 -8.74 -3.37
CA ASN A 124 6.51 -8.40 -3.44
C ASN A 124 5.67 -9.55 -2.86
N ILE A 125 4.87 -9.25 -1.84
CA ILE A 125 4.07 -10.25 -1.11
C ILE A 125 2.91 -10.76 -2.00
N ASN A 126 2.38 -9.92 -2.88
CA ASN A 126 1.21 -10.26 -3.71
C ASN A 126 1.53 -11.27 -4.81
N ASN A 127 2.75 -11.25 -5.36
CA ASN A 127 3.12 -12.07 -6.52
C ASN A 127 4.41 -12.90 -6.34
N GLY A 128 5.11 -12.75 -5.21
CA GLY A 128 6.34 -13.46 -4.88
C GLY A 128 7.60 -13.00 -5.63
N ARG A 129 7.50 -12.00 -6.53
CA ARG A 129 8.66 -11.49 -7.28
C ARG A 129 9.65 -10.80 -6.35
N THR A 130 10.93 -11.01 -6.61
CA THR A 130 12.02 -10.51 -5.76
C THR A 130 13.03 -9.71 -6.58
N THR A 131 13.54 -8.63 -6.00
CA THR A 131 14.60 -7.80 -6.57
C THR A 131 15.60 -7.40 -5.48
N ARG A 132 16.76 -6.87 -5.89
CA ARG A 132 17.80 -6.39 -4.98
C ARG A 132 18.06 -4.90 -5.22
N CYS A 133 18.28 -4.16 -4.14
CA CYS A 133 18.58 -2.74 -4.23
C CYS A 133 19.50 -2.30 -3.09
N THR A 134 20.31 -1.27 -3.32
CA THR A 134 21.16 -0.69 -2.27
C THR A 134 20.37 0.37 -1.51
N ASN A 135 20.35 0.27 -0.18
CA ASN A 135 19.67 1.24 0.66
C ASN A 135 20.44 2.56 0.71
N VAL A 136 19.82 3.64 0.26
CA VAL A 136 20.37 5.00 0.26
C VAL A 136 19.44 5.93 1.01
N TYR A 137 20.00 6.94 1.65
CA TYR A 137 19.21 7.92 2.39
C TYR A 137 18.38 8.81 1.44
N ARG A 138 17.15 9.13 1.85
CA ARG A 138 16.31 10.18 1.24
C ARG A 138 15.55 10.94 2.32
N GLU A 139 15.39 12.25 2.13
CA GLU A 139 14.72 13.12 3.10
C GLU A 139 13.18 13.03 3.02
N ILE A 140 12.62 12.75 1.84
CA ILE A 140 11.18 12.79 1.58
C ILE A 140 10.65 11.39 1.28
N MET A 141 9.59 11.00 2.00
CA MET A 141 8.83 9.78 1.77
C MET A 141 7.35 10.13 1.50
N PRO A 142 6.73 9.60 0.43
CA PRO A 142 5.31 9.80 0.18
C PRO A 142 4.44 9.27 1.32
N ALA A 143 3.32 9.93 1.59
CA ALA A 143 2.38 9.48 2.61
C ALA A 143 1.85 8.08 2.29
N GLY A 144 1.75 7.22 3.32
CA GLY A 144 1.27 5.84 3.18
C GLY A 144 2.31 4.83 2.68
N ALA A 145 3.53 5.27 2.31
CA ALA A 145 4.63 4.37 2.01
C ALA A 145 5.64 4.34 3.18
N THR A 146 6.25 3.18 3.41
CA THR A 146 7.34 2.98 4.39
C THR A 146 8.64 2.54 3.72
N ALA A 147 8.60 2.25 2.42
CA ALA A 147 9.74 1.99 1.57
C ALA A 147 9.56 2.72 0.23
N LEU A 148 10.68 3.19 -0.33
CA LEU A 148 10.69 3.92 -1.59
C LEU A 148 11.72 3.29 -2.52
N LEU A 149 11.26 2.70 -3.62
CA LEU A 149 12.11 2.02 -4.59
C LEU A 149 12.40 2.95 -5.77
N HIS A 150 13.56 2.81 -6.39
CA HIS A 150 13.77 3.42 -7.70
C HIS A 150 12.77 2.84 -8.70
N THR A 151 12.26 3.64 -9.65
CA THR A 151 11.25 3.20 -10.63
C THR A 151 11.63 1.89 -11.32
N LYS A 152 12.89 1.73 -11.74
CA LYS A 152 13.40 0.48 -12.34
C LYS A 152 13.39 -0.73 -11.41
N VAL A 153 13.64 -0.52 -10.12
CA VAL A 153 13.58 -1.59 -9.10
C VAL A 153 12.14 -2.00 -8.87
N PHE A 154 11.22 -1.03 -8.85
CA PHE A 154 9.79 -1.30 -8.69
C PHE A 154 9.21 -2.06 -9.88
N GLU A 155 9.53 -1.64 -11.12
CA GLU A 155 9.13 -2.32 -12.36
C GLU A 155 9.56 -3.80 -12.40
N ALA A 156 10.65 -4.16 -11.73
CA ALA A 156 11.12 -5.55 -11.65
C ALA A 156 10.19 -6.44 -10.80
N ILE A 157 9.42 -5.86 -9.86
CA ILE A 157 8.56 -6.60 -8.93
C ILE A 157 7.05 -6.36 -9.13
N SER A 158 6.64 -5.26 -9.75
CA SER A 158 5.22 -4.95 -10.05
C SER A 158 5.07 -3.90 -11.16
N ASN A 159 3.83 -3.67 -11.61
CA ASN A 159 3.52 -2.55 -12.49
C ASN A 159 3.32 -1.26 -11.67
N LEU A 160 3.74 -0.12 -12.21
CA LEU A 160 3.67 1.20 -11.54
C LEU A 160 2.24 1.57 -11.10
N VAL A 161 1.23 1.10 -11.83
CA VAL A 161 -0.19 1.36 -11.50
C VAL A 161 -0.65 0.65 -10.22
N ASP A 162 0.08 -0.37 -9.77
CA ASP A 162 -0.26 -1.14 -8.56
C ASP A 162 0.30 -0.47 -7.30
N ALA A 163 1.09 0.60 -7.43
CA ALA A 163 1.69 1.26 -6.29
C ALA A 163 0.64 2.00 -5.43
N PRO A 164 0.75 1.95 -4.10
CA PRO A 164 1.76 1.26 -3.30
C PRO A 164 1.45 -0.23 -3.06
N ILE A 165 2.50 -1.07 -2.98
CA ILE A 165 2.40 -2.54 -2.81
C ILE A 165 2.99 -3.02 -1.47
N PRO A 166 2.45 -4.08 -0.86
CA PRO A 166 3.06 -4.73 0.29
C PRO A 166 4.31 -5.53 -0.13
N VAL A 167 5.43 -5.28 0.53
CA VAL A 167 6.70 -5.96 0.30
C VAL A 167 7.28 -6.50 1.60
N ASN A 168 8.04 -7.59 1.49
CA ASN A 168 8.89 -8.09 2.55
C ASN A 168 10.36 -7.72 2.23
N VAL A 169 11.08 -7.20 3.22
CA VAL A 169 12.45 -6.71 3.06
C VAL A 169 13.40 -7.47 3.98
N THR A 170 14.50 -7.98 3.42
CA THR A 170 15.57 -8.68 4.13
C THR A 170 16.94 -8.13 3.72
N TRP A 171 17.97 -8.35 4.55
CA TRP A 171 19.34 -7.93 4.30
C TRP A 171 20.37 -8.89 4.88
#